data_AF-Q05392-F1
#
_entry.id   AF-Q05392-F1
#
_cell.length_a   1.000
_cell.length_b   1.000
_cell.length_c   1.000
_cell.angle_alpha   90.00
_cell.angle_beta   90.00
_cell.angle_gamma   90.00
#
_symmetry.space_group_name_H-M   'P 1'
#
loop_
_entity.id
_entity.type
_entity.pdbx_description
1 polymer ?
#
loop_
_entity_poly.entity_id
_entity_poly.type
_entity_poly.pdbx_seq_one_letter_code
_entity_poly.pdbx_strand_id
1 'polypeptide(L)'
;MAKAAVRVAVRDQRAQMLRALGGGLLALGLAAGLAGPLRAGETITASAIATLGTVKYPPDFKHLDYVNPDAPKGGEISEWTAYGFDNFNPYTIEGRAAPLSSAPQESMLTGTADTVGEAYCLLCES
;
A
#
# COMPACT_ATOMS: atom_id res chain seq x y z
N MET A 1 -45.47 -27.40 66.15
CA MET A 1 -45.42 -26.86 64.77
C MET A 1 -44.60 -25.58 64.78
N ALA A 2 -43.40 -25.58 64.23
CA ALA A 2 -42.47 -24.44 64.28
C ALA A 2 -42.68 -23.52 63.06
N LYS A 3 -42.96 -22.24 63.29
CA LYS A 3 -43.00 -21.21 62.24
C LYS A 3 -41.57 -20.78 61.91
N ALA A 4 -41.11 -21.07 60.70
CA ALA A 4 -39.89 -20.49 60.15
C ALA A 4 -40.14 -19.02 59.79
N ALA A 5 -39.35 -18.11 60.36
CA ALA A 5 -39.38 -16.69 60.02
C ALA A 5 -38.47 -16.45 58.80
N VAL A 6 -39.07 -16.14 57.66
CA VAL A 6 -38.35 -15.67 56.47
C VAL A 6 -38.02 -14.19 56.67
N ARG A 7 -36.72 -13.85 56.73
CA ARG A 7 -36.25 -12.47 56.69
C ARG A 7 -36.11 -12.04 55.23
N VAL A 8 -36.86 -11.02 54.82
CA VAL A 8 -36.68 -10.37 53.50
C VAL A 8 -35.61 -9.29 53.66
N ALA A 9 -34.44 -9.50 53.04
CA ALA A 9 -33.40 -8.48 52.97
C ALA A 9 -33.80 -7.43 51.93
N VAL A 10 -34.05 -6.19 52.36
CA VAL A 10 -34.27 -5.06 51.46
C VAL A 10 -32.93 -4.71 50.80
N ARG A 11 -32.81 -5.09 49.53
CA ARG A 11 -31.62 -4.87 48.71
C ARG A 11 -31.54 -3.38 48.37
N ASP A 12 -30.54 -2.68 48.92
CA ASP A 12 -30.32 -1.25 48.65
C ASP A 12 -29.93 -1.04 47.18
N GLN A 13 -30.95 -0.78 46.35
CA GLN A 13 -30.81 -0.60 44.91
C GLN A 13 -29.95 0.60 44.53
N ARG A 14 -29.92 1.66 45.38
CA ARG A 14 -29.12 2.86 45.12
C ARG A 14 -27.62 2.58 45.29
N ALA A 15 -27.24 1.88 46.35
CA ALA A 15 -25.87 1.45 46.56
C ALA A 15 -25.38 0.47 45.48
N GLN A 16 -26.28 -0.37 44.95
CA GLN A 16 -25.95 -1.29 43.85
C GLN A 16 -25.80 -0.59 42.50
N MET A 17 -26.64 0.39 42.19
CA MET A 17 -26.50 1.20 40.97
C MET A 17 -25.20 2.02 40.99
N LEU A 18 -24.86 2.64 42.12
CA LEU A 18 -23.62 3.42 42.26
C LEU A 18 -22.36 2.53 42.11
N ARG A 19 -22.39 1.30 42.64
CA ARG A 19 -21.31 0.32 42.46
C ARG A 19 -21.19 -0.19 41.02
N ALA A 20 -22.32 -0.42 40.35
CA ALA A 20 -22.34 -0.83 38.94
C ALA A 20 -21.80 0.28 38.02
N LEU A 21 -22.16 1.54 38.29
CA LEU A 21 -21.63 2.71 37.59
C LEU A 21 -20.12 2.90 37.82
N GLY A 22 -19.66 2.78 39.08
CA GLY A 22 -18.23 2.84 39.41
C GLY A 22 -17.41 1.74 38.74
N GLY A 23 -17.93 0.50 38.73
CA GLY A 23 -17.31 -0.62 38.03
C GLY A 23 -17.28 -0.44 36.51
N GLY A 24 -18.35 0.10 35.92
CA GLY A 24 -18.43 0.43 34.50
C GLY A 24 -17.43 1.50 34.08
N LEU A 25 -17.28 2.56 34.88
CA LEU A 25 -16.32 3.64 34.65
C LEU A 25 -14.86 3.15 34.79
N LEU A 26 -14.58 2.27 35.76
CA LEU A 26 -13.25 1.66 35.89
C LEU A 26 -12.93 0.75 34.70
N ALA A 27 -13.88 -0.06 34.25
CA ALA A 27 -13.68 -0.96 33.11
C ALA A 27 -13.46 -0.17 31.80
N LEU A 28 -14.17 0.94 31.62
CA LEU A 28 -14.00 1.83 30.46
C LEU A 28 -12.63 2.54 30.50
N GLY A 29 -12.21 3.01 31.67
CA GLY A 29 -10.88 3.61 31.86
C GLY A 29 -9.73 2.63 31.62
N LEU A 30 -9.90 1.36 32.04
CA LEU A 30 -8.91 0.31 31.81
C LEU A 30 -8.83 -0.09 30.33
N ALA A 31 -9.96 -0.14 29.62
CA ALA A 31 -10.00 -0.40 28.18
C ALA A 31 -9.33 0.73 27.37
N ALA A 32 -9.52 1.99 27.77
CA ALA A 32 -8.85 3.13 27.16
C ALA A 32 -7.34 3.16 27.45
N GLY A 33 -6.90 2.70 28.64
CA GLY A 33 -5.48 2.62 28.99
C GLY A 33 -4.69 1.51 28.28
N LEU A 34 -5.37 0.46 27.81
CA LEU A 34 -4.78 -0.62 27.00
C LEU A 34 -4.62 -0.24 25.51
N ALA A 35 -5.31 0.81 25.06
CA ALA A 35 -5.13 1.39 23.72
C ALA A 35 -3.94 2.37 23.75
N GLY A 36 -2.72 1.82 23.75
CA GLY A 36 -1.52 2.63 23.54
C GLY A 36 -1.59 3.40 22.21
N PRO A 37 -0.90 4.55 22.07
CA PRO A 37 -0.90 5.30 20.83
C PRO A 37 -0.38 4.40 19.70
N LEU A 38 -1.20 4.24 18.65
CA LEU A 38 -0.75 3.63 17.41
C LEU A 38 0.30 4.57 16.82
N ARG A 39 1.58 4.23 17.00
CA ARG A 39 2.68 4.94 16.35
C ARG A 39 2.52 4.71 14.85
N ALA A 40 2.11 5.74 14.12
CA ALA A 40 2.25 5.73 12.67
C ALA A 40 3.72 5.48 12.36
N GLY A 41 4.00 4.46 11.55
CA GLY A 41 5.36 4.21 11.06
C GLY A 41 5.86 5.43 10.30
N GLU A 42 7.16 5.65 10.33
CA GLU A 42 7.80 6.68 9.50
C GLU A 42 7.50 6.37 8.02
N THR A 43 6.98 7.35 7.29
CA THR A 43 6.72 7.20 5.85
C THR A 43 8.03 7.48 5.12
N ILE A 44 8.50 6.51 4.36
CA ILE A 44 9.68 6.67 3.51
C ILE A 44 9.20 7.23 2.17
N THR A 45 9.75 8.38 1.79
CA THR A 45 9.49 9.06 0.52
C THR A 45 10.74 8.94 -0.35
N ALA A 46 10.65 8.29 -1.51
CA ALA A 46 11.82 7.99 -2.33
C ALA A 46 11.43 7.77 -3.80
N SER A 47 12.16 8.42 -4.72
CA SER A 47 11.93 8.31 -6.16
C SER A 47 12.41 6.99 -6.79
N ALA A 48 12.95 6.07 -5.99
CA ALA A 48 13.42 4.77 -6.44
C ALA A 48 13.43 3.73 -5.31
N ILE A 49 13.29 2.46 -5.67
CA ILE A 49 13.27 1.32 -4.75
C ILE A 49 14.24 0.27 -5.29
N ALA A 50 15.03 -0.33 -4.40
CA ALA A 50 15.90 -1.46 -4.73
C ALA A 50 15.62 -2.64 -3.80
N THR A 51 15.56 -3.84 -4.39
CA THR A 51 15.31 -5.09 -3.66
C THR A 51 16.58 -5.59 -2.98
N LEU A 52 17.75 -5.28 -3.55
CA LEU A 52 19.06 -5.81 -3.16
C LEU A 52 19.94 -4.80 -2.41
N GLY A 53 19.36 -3.70 -1.91
CA GLY A 53 20.07 -2.70 -1.12
C GLY A 53 19.93 -1.30 -1.70
N THR A 54 21.03 -0.72 -2.14
CA THR A 54 21.08 0.67 -2.66
C THR A 54 20.78 0.70 -4.15
N VAL A 55 20.10 1.75 -4.60
CA VAL A 55 19.89 2.03 -6.03
C VAL A 55 21.18 2.52 -6.69
N LYS A 56 21.39 2.16 -7.95
CA LYS A 56 22.53 2.61 -8.76
C LYS A 56 22.46 4.11 -9.06
N TYR A 57 21.31 4.60 -9.49
CA TYR A 57 21.14 6.00 -9.91
C TYR A 57 20.64 6.86 -8.73
N PRO A 58 21.35 7.96 -8.37
CA PRO A 58 20.92 8.85 -7.30
C PRO A 58 19.71 9.69 -7.73
N PRO A 59 18.94 10.29 -6.80
CA PRO A 59 17.69 11.01 -7.12
C PRO A 59 17.80 12.10 -8.20
N ASP A 60 18.96 12.73 -8.37
CA ASP A 60 19.17 13.86 -9.30
C ASP A 60 19.74 13.45 -10.68
N PHE A 61 19.83 12.14 -10.96
CA PHE A 61 20.35 11.66 -12.24
C PHE A 61 19.55 12.23 -13.43
N LYS A 62 20.25 12.53 -14.54
CA LYS A 62 19.63 13.19 -15.70
C LYS A 62 19.31 12.22 -16.85
N HIS A 63 20.07 11.15 -16.94
CA HIS A 63 19.93 10.12 -17.96
C HIS A 63 20.55 8.82 -17.43
N LEU A 64 20.12 7.70 -17.99
CA LEU A 64 20.73 6.40 -17.72
C LEU A 64 22.08 6.31 -18.44
N ASP A 65 23.01 5.51 -17.91
CA ASP A 65 24.39 5.43 -18.43
C ASP A 65 24.45 4.91 -19.88
N TYR A 66 23.43 4.17 -20.29
CA TYR A 66 23.32 3.55 -21.62
C TYR A 66 22.51 4.38 -22.62
N VAL A 67 22.10 5.61 -22.26
CA VAL A 67 21.36 6.50 -23.15
C VAL A 67 22.32 7.48 -23.80
N ASN A 68 22.18 7.67 -25.12
CA ASN A 68 22.79 8.79 -25.83
C ASN A 68 21.92 10.05 -25.64
N PRO A 69 22.34 11.06 -24.85
CA PRO A 69 21.54 12.26 -24.62
C PRO A 69 21.40 13.12 -25.89
N ASP A 70 22.38 13.04 -26.80
CA ASP A 70 22.41 13.75 -28.08
C ASP A 70 21.75 12.97 -29.22
N ALA A 71 20.96 11.94 -28.89
CA ALA A 71 20.27 11.14 -29.89
C ALA A 71 19.38 12.03 -30.77
N PRO A 72 19.52 11.96 -32.12
CA PRO A 72 18.71 12.76 -33.04
C PRO A 72 17.24 12.44 -32.82
N LYS A 73 16.40 13.47 -32.86
CA LYS A 73 14.95 13.33 -32.65
C LYS A 73 14.24 13.25 -33.99
N GLY A 74 13.26 12.35 -34.09
CA GLY A 74 12.48 12.10 -35.29
C GLY A 74 13.03 10.96 -36.17
N GLY A 75 12.36 10.73 -37.30
CA GLY A 75 12.60 9.59 -38.19
C GLY A 75 11.48 8.54 -38.11
N GLU A 76 11.64 7.46 -38.86
CA GLU A 76 10.72 6.32 -38.89
C GLU A 76 11.47 5.04 -38.53
N ILE A 77 10.86 4.22 -37.67
CA ILE A 77 11.32 2.87 -37.34
C ILE A 77 10.32 1.89 -37.95
N SER A 78 10.82 0.91 -38.71
CA SER A 78 10.02 -0.18 -39.26
C SER A 78 10.52 -1.51 -38.69
N GLU A 79 9.66 -2.18 -37.93
CA GLU A 79 9.96 -3.47 -37.31
C GLU A 79 9.01 -4.55 -37.82
N TRP A 80 9.54 -5.76 -37.91
CA TRP A 80 8.76 -6.97 -38.21
C TRP A 80 8.14 -7.51 -36.90
N THR A 81 7.15 -8.39 -37.02
CA THR A 81 6.80 -9.32 -35.93
C THR A 81 6.46 -10.66 -36.54
N ALA A 82 6.73 -11.75 -35.83
CA ALA A 82 6.17 -13.04 -36.19
C ALA A 82 4.67 -13.07 -35.88
N TYR A 83 3.91 -13.74 -36.75
CA TYR A 83 2.46 -13.91 -36.66
C TYR A 83 1.65 -12.59 -36.79
N GLY A 84 0.32 -12.68 -36.97
CA GLY A 84 -0.58 -11.51 -37.08
C GLY A 84 -1.06 -10.99 -35.71
N PHE A 85 -2.06 -10.12 -35.68
CA PHE A 85 -2.77 -9.72 -34.45
C PHE A 85 -4.25 -9.52 -34.76
N ASP A 86 -5.10 -9.55 -33.74
CA ASP A 86 -6.55 -9.34 -33.87
C ASP A 86 -7.13 -8.39 -32.81
N ASN A 87 -6.29 -7.89 -31.90
CA ASN A 87 -6.69 -6.99 -30.83
C ASN A 87 -5.60 -5.93 -30.56
N PHE A 88 -5.99 -4.75 -30.05
CA PHE A 88 -5.08 -3.68 -29.63
C PHE A 88 -5.02 -3.49 -28.10
N ASN A 89 -5.76 -4.29 -27.33
CA ASN A 89 -5.69 -4.28 -25.87
C ASN A 89 -4.70 -5.36 -25.37
N PRO A 90 -3.57 -5.00 -24.72
CA PRO A 90 -2.62 -5.98 -24.20
C PRO A 90 -3.05 -6.65 -22.88
N TYR A 91 -4.17 -6.21 -22.26
CA TYR A 91 -4.59 -6.65 -20.92
C TYR A 91 -5.80 -7.58 -20.92
N THR A 92 -6.32 -7.96 -22.08
CA THR A 92 -7.39 -8.95 -22.19
C THR A 92 -6.84 -10.37 -22.17
N ILE A 93 -7.65 -11.33 -21.73
CA ILE A 93 -7.34 -12.76 -21.77
C ILE A 93 -7.55 -13.31 -23.20
N GLU A 94 -8.49 -12.72 -23.95
CA GLU A 94 -8.90 -13.19 -25.27
C GLU A 94 -8.25 -12.43 -26.41
N GLY A 95 -7.82 -13.16 -27.44
CA GLY A 95 -7.17 -12.62 -28.65
C GLY A 95 -5.66 -12.45 -28.52
N ARG A 96 -5.03 -11.95 -29.59
CA ARG A 96 -3.60 -11.67 -29.66
C ARG A 96 -3.37 -10.18 -29.89
N ALA A 97 -2.81 -9.53 -28.88
CA ALA A 97 -2.49 -8.12 -28.91
C ALA A 97 -1.45 -7.78 -29.99
N ALA A 98 -1.64 -6.66 -30.67
CA ALA A 98 -0.67 -6.11 -31.60
C ALA A 98 0.66 -5.81 -30.89
N PRO A 99 1.82 -5.99 -31.55
CA PRO A 99 3.08 -5.48 -31.04
C PRO A 99 2.97 -3.99 -30.72
N LEU A 100 3.68 -3.54 -29.68
CA LEU A 100 3.67 -2.15 -29.21
C LEU A 100 2.29 -1.62 -28.80
N SER A 101 1.26 -2.47 -28.65
CA SER A 101 -0.06 -2.06 -28.11
C SER A 101 -0.01 -1.46 -26.71
N SER A 102 1.10 -1.67 -25.99
CA SER A 102 1.35 -1.04 -24.70
C SER A 102 2.15 0.26 -24.72
N ALA A 103 2.65 0.68 -25.89
CA ALA A 103 3.37 1.95 -26.03
C ALA A 103 2.61 3.19 -25.53
N PRO A 104 1.26 3.29 -25.62
CA PRO A 104 0.54 4.44 -25.08
C PRO A 104 0.26 4.36 -23.57
N GLN A 105 0.68 3.29 -22.88
CA GLN A 105 0.49 3.12 -21.44
C GLN A 105 1.81 3.33 -20.69
N GLU A 106 1.74 4.00 -19.55
CA GLU A 106 2.89 4.27 -18.69
C GLU A 106 2.69 3.65 -17.30
N SER A 107 3.76 3.12 -16.71
CA SER A 107 3.76 2.57 -15.35
C SER A 107 4.12 3.64 -14.32
N MET A 108 3.77 3.41 -13.05
CA MET A 108 4.18 4.30 -11.95
C MET A 108 5.70 4.27 -11.74
N LEU A 109 6.25 3.06 -11.69
CA LEU A 109 7.68 2.78 -11.57
C LEU A 109 8.15 2.01 -12.80
N THR A 110 9.40 2.16 -13.17
CA THR A 110 10.04 1.43 -14.28
C THR A 110 11.40 0.89 -13.88
N GLY A 111 11.77 -0.29 -14.40
CA GLY A 111 13.11 -0.84 -14.22
C GLY A 111 14.10 -0.28 -15.24
N THR A 112 15.39 -0.49 -15.00
CA THR A 112 16.45 -0.15 -15.97
C THR A 112 17.06 -1.42 -16.57
N ALA A 113 17.65 -1.31 -17.75
CA ALA A 113 18.21 -2.47 -18.48
C ALA A 113 19.55 -2.97 -17.90
N ASP A 114 20.17 -2.18 -17.02
CA ASP A 114 21.51 -2.37 -16.49
C ASP A 114 21.55 -2.74 -15.00
N THR A 115 20.39 -2.88 -14.36
CA THR A 115 20.25 -3.25 -12.95
C THR A 115 19.23 -4.38 -12.78
N VAL A 116 19.28 -5.07 -11.64
CA VAL A 116 18.33 -6.14 -11.31
C VAL A 116 17.66 -5.83 -9.98
N GLY A 117 16.33 -5.80 -9.99
CA GLY A 117 15.54 -5.56 -8.79
C GLY A 117 15.53 -4.11 -8.32
N GLU A 118 15.88 -3.16 -9.19
CA GLU A 118 15.71 -1.72 -8.97
C GLU A 118 14.56 -1.20 -9.82
N ALA A 119 13.82 -0.23 -9.29
CA ALA A 119 12.73 0.46 -9.99
C ALA A 119 12.74 1.95 -9.63
N TYR A 120 12.55 2.80 -10.63
CA TYR A 120 12.62 4.25 -10.55
C TYR A 120 11.26 4.85 -10.91
N CYS A 121 10.94 6.01 -10.34
CA CYS A 121 9.73 6.74 -10.66
C CYS A 121 9.69 7.17 -12.13
N LEU A 122 8.61 6.78 -12.81
CA LEU A 122 8.29 7.23 -14.16
C LEU A 122 7.16 8.26 -14.11
N LEU A 123 5.95 7.84 -13.73
CA LEU A 123 4.81 8.75 -13.50
C LEU A 123 4.77 9.31 -12.07
N CYS A 124 5.43 8.68 -11.10
CA CYS A 124 5.52 9.21 -9.74
C CYS A 124 6.63 10.26 -9.59
N GLU A 125 6.57 11.00 -8.49
CA GLU A 125 7.66 11.88 -8.05
C GLU A 125 8.49 11.21 -6.94
N SER A 126 7.84 10.47 -6.03
CA SER A 126 8.44 9.91 -4.81
C SER A 126 7.61 8.84 -4.12
#